data_AF-X0UAI9-F1
#
_entry.id   AF-X0UAI9-F1
#
_cell.length_a   1.000
_cell.length_b   1.000
_cell.length_c   1.000
_cell.angle_alpha   90.00
_cell.angle_beta   90.00
_cell.angle_gamma   90.00
#
_symmetry.space_group_name_H-M   'P 1'
#
loop_
_entity.id
_entity.type
_entity.pdbx_description
1 polymer ?
#
loop_
_entity_poly.entity_id
_entity_poly.type
_entity_poly.pdbx_seq_one_letter_code
_entity_poly.pdbx_strand_id
1 'polypeptide(L)'
;HAGEVAGGRLFSGTIKQGDEVYMNLAKRNVRTQQVSVYRGSQRLIVDEVSAGNIIGIVGLKDVFAGETVSRNPIEPFEAIKHIFEPVVTKSIEATKAADLPRLVEILKQIRKEDPSIKIEINEQTGESLMSGMGELHLEIIENRIKTEKGLDVKTSQPIIVYRETIGKESPAIEGRSPNKHNSFYMKVGLLEDNVYEAIKSGELREGKVKKKSEDIFNIFSKLGWSGDMIRNVRDIYKGNVFLDETRGEVHIGEVMDMVLDAFKMVMNKGPLAREP
;
A
#
# COMPACT_ATOMS: atom_id res chain seq x y z
N HIS A 1 25.36 -10.25 17.17
CA HIS A 1 24.56 -10.15 15.93
C HIS A 1 24.27 -8.69 15.65
N ALA A 2 24.63 -8.19 14.47
CA ALA A 2 24.12 -6.90 14.02
C ALA A 2 22.60 -7.05 13.88
N GLY A 3 21.82 -6.13 14.45
CA GLY A 3 20.35 -6.16 14.41
C GLY A 3 19.81 -5.97 12.99
N GLU A 4 18.76 -5.17 12.84
CA GLU A 4 18.20 -4.86 11.54
C GLU A 4 19.22 -4.26 10.56
N VAL A 5 19.29 -4.82 9.35
CA VAL A 5 20.20 -4.40 8.28
C VAL A 5 19.38 -3.98 7.07
N ALA A 6 19.48 -2.72 6.69
CA ALA A 6 18.89 -2.20 5.46
C ALA A 6 19.85 -2.43 4.29
N GLY A 7 19.47 -3.30 3.37
CA GLY A 7 20.17 -3.46 2.08
C GLY A 7 19.69 -2.41 1.08
N GLY A 8 20.61 -1.74 0.39
CA GLY A 8 20.25 -0.72 -0.60
C GLY A 8 21.37 -0.42 -1.59
N ARG A 9 21.06 0.44 -2.57
CA ARG A 9 22.02 0.94 -3.55
C ARG A 9 22.39 2.38 -3.22
N LEU A 10 23.69 2.67 -3.14
CA LEU A 10 24.17 4.04 -2.95
C LEU A 10 24.29 4.72 -4.32
N PHE A 11 23.38 5.66 -4.62
CA PHE A 11 23.35 6.35 -5.91
C PHE A 11 24.36 7.50 -6.01
N SER A 12 24.58 8.26 -4.94
CA SER A 12 25.43 9.45 -4.94
C SER A 12 26.09 9.67 -3.59
N GLY A 13 27.28 10.28 -3.61
CA GLY A 13 28.06 10.63 -2.42
C GLY A 13 28.78 9.44 -1.77
N THR A 14 29.11 9.64 -0.50
CA THR A 14 29.80 8.67 0.36
C THR A 14 29.09 8.63 1.70
N ILE A 15 28.90 7.42 2.24
CA ILE A 15 28.30 7.20 3.55
C ILE A 15 29.34 6.60 4.49
N LYS A 16 29.41 7.15 5.71
CA LYS A 16 30.34 6.71 6.75
C LYS A 16 29.61 6.23 7.98
N GLN A 17 30.28 5.41 8.77
CA GLN A 17 29.79 5.03 10.08
C GLN A 17 29.58 6.28 10.96
N GLY A 18 28.38 6.43 11.52
CA GLY A 18 28.04 7.54 12.40
C GLY A 18 27.46 8.77 11.70
N ASP A 19 27.33 8.74 10.37
CA ASP A 19 26.68 9.81 9.60
C ASP A 19 25.20 9.94 9.98
N GLU A 20 24.73 11.19 10.02
CA GLU A 20 23.32 11.53 10.12
C GLU A 20 22.71 11.61 8.72
N VAL A 21 21.60 10.91 8.52
CA VAL A 21 20.89 10.81 7.26
C VAL A 21 19.39 11.03 7.48
N TYR A 22 18.74 11.61 6.49
CA TYR A 22 17.30 11.84 6.46
C TYR A 22 16.61 10.73 5.66
N MET A 23 15.57 10.14 6.26
CA MET A 23 14.64 9.24 5.57
C MET A 23 13.48 10.08 5.04
N ASN A 24 13.29 10.08 3.72
CA ASN A 24 12.39 11.02 3.05
C ASN A 24 10.92 10.61 3.15
N LEU A 25 10.61 9.32 3.13
CA LEU A 25 9.23 8.85 3.30
C LEU A 25 8.83 8.87 4.78
N ALA A 26 9.70 8.38 5.66
CA ALA A 26 9.49 8.46 7.12
C ALA A 26 9.65 9.87 7.72
N LYS A 27 10.15 10.84 6.93
CA LYS A 27 10.36 12.26 7.29
C LYS A 27 11.12 12.49 8.60
N ARG A 28 12.21 11.75 8.82
CA ARG A 28 13.00 11.85 10.06
C ARG A 28 14.49 11.67 9.84
N ASN A 29 15.28 12.32 10.69
CA ASN A 29 16.72 12.09 10.78
C ASN A 29 17.01 10.82 11.58
N VAL A 30 17.94 10.03 11.09
CA VAL A 30 18.46 8.83 11.75
C VAL A 30 19.97 8.80 11.61
N ARG A 31 20.63 8.18 12.58
CA ARG A 31 22.08 8.04 12.59
C ARG A 31 22.48 6.62 12.21
N THR A 32 23.39 6.50 11.27
CA THR A 32 23.96 5.22 10.87
C THR A 32 24.88 4.69 11.97
N GLN A 33 24.77 3.40 12.29
CA GLN A 33 25.60 2.74 13.30
C GLN A 33 26.72 1.92 12.69
N GLN A 34 26.46 1.28 11.55
CA GLN A 34 27.45 0.50 10.80
C GLN A 34 27.12 0.57 9.31
N VAL A 35 28.16 0.62 8.48
CA VAL A 35 28.06 0.49 7.03
C VAL A 35 28.81 -0.78 6.61
N SER A 36 28.33 -1.45 5.58
CA SER A 36 28.91 -2.70 5.11
C SER A 36 28.74 -2.87 3.61
N VAL A 37 29.64 -3.65 3.03
CA VAL A 37 29.60 -4.11 1.64
C VAL A 37 29.53 -5.63 1.60
N TYR A 38 29.03 -6.18 0.49
CA TYR A 38 28.89 -7.62 0.32
C TYR A 38 30.03 -8.15 -0.56
N ARG A 39 30.73 -9.19 -0.07
CA ARG A 39 31.73 -9.94 -0.83
C ARG A 39 31.28 -11.40 -0.92
N GLY A 40 30.63 -11.75 -2.03
CA GLY A 40 29.95 -13.04 -2.15
C GLY A 40 28.83 -13.15 -1.12
N SER A 41 28.84 -14.22 -0.31
CA SER A 41 27.88 -14.42 0.78
C SER A 41 28.25 -13.72 2.10
N GLN A 42 29.45 -13.12 2.19
CA GLN A 42 29.94 -12.51 3.42
C GLN A 42 29.69 -11.00 3.42
N ARG A 43 29.18 -10.50 4.55
CA ARG A 43 29.02 -9.07 4.83
C ARG A 43 30.29 -8.55 5.52
N LEU A 44 30.94 -7.56 4.90
CA LEU A 44 32.14 -6.91 5.44
C LEU A 44 31.78 -5.52 5.96
N ILE A 45 32.03 -5.28 7.25
CA ILE A 45 31.85 -3.96 7.86
C ILE A 45 33.03 -3.07 7.42
N VAL A 46 32.72 -1.87 6.96
CA VAL A 46 33.70 -0.89 6.48
C VAL A 46 33.38 0.49 7.02
N ASP A 47 34.39 1.35 7.14
CA ASP A 47 34.24 2.69 7.71
C ASP A 47 33.51 3.64 6.76
N GLU A 48 33.74 3.49 5.45
CA GLU A 48 33.11 4.30 4.41
C GLU A 48 32.78 3.50 3.15
N VAL A 49 31.71 3.91 2.45
CA VAL A 49 31.37 3.38 1.13
C VAL A 49 31.01 4.52 0.18
N SER A 50 31.58 4.48 -1.02
CA SER A 50 31.31 5.43 -2.11
C SER A 50 30.16 4.96 -3.02
N ALA A 51 29.57 5.92 -3.73
CA ALA A 51 28.50 5.71 -4.70
C ALA A 51 28.83 4.62 -5.73
N GLY A 52 27.78 3.96 -6.20
CA GLY A 52 27.84 2.85 -7.15
C GLY A 52 27.76 1.46 -6.52
N ASN A 53 27.99 1.36 -5.20
CA ASN A 53 27.99 0.08 -4.48
C ASN A 53 26.62 -0.32 -3.93
N ILE A 54 26.42 -1.63 -3.76
CA ILE A 54 25.36 -2.20 -2.93
C ILE A 54 25.87 -2.25 -1.49
N ILE A 55 25.12 -1.65 -0.57
CA ILE A 55 25.51 -1.46 0.82
C ILE A 55 24.48 -2.03 1.78
N GLY A 56 24.96 -2.47 2.95
CA GLY A 56 24.14 -2.77 4.11
C GLY A 56 24.35 -1.72 5.19
N ILE A 57 23.29 -1.05 5.63
CA ILE A 57 23.32 -0.04 6.69
C ILE A 57 22.61 -0.58 7.92
N VAL A 58 23.21 -0.42 9.09
CA VAL A 58 22.58 -0.69 10.39
C VAL A 58 22.31 0.63 11.10
N GLY A 59 21.18 0.72 11.82
CA GLY A 59 20.80 1.92 12.58
C GLY A 59 19.64 2.71 11.97
N LEU A 60 19.21 2.36 10.76
CA LEU A 60 17.98 2.87 10.16
C LEU A 60 16.77 2.22 10.83
N LYS A 61 16.29 2.83 11.91
CA LYS A 61 15.05 2.39 12.58
C LYS A 61 13.89 2.46 11.59
N ASP A 62 12.88 1.60 11.74
CA ASP A 62 11.61 1.58 10.96
C ASP A 62 11.74 1.77 9.44
N VAL A 63 12.89 1.42 8.86
CA VAL A 63 13.12 1.49 7.41
C VAL A 63 12.28 0.43 6.69
N PHE A 64 11.71 0.76 5.56
CA PHE A 64 10.96 -0.20 4.73
C PHE A 64 11.54 -0.25 3.32
N ALA A 65 11.23 -1.33 2.60
CA ALA A 65 11.67 -1.49 1.22
C ALA A 65 11.12 -0.35 0.35
N GLY A 66 12.00 0.31 -0.40
CA GLY A 66 11.67 1.50 -1.19
C GLY A 66 11.85 2.85 -0.49
N GLU A 67 12.33 2.88 0.76
CA GLU A 67 12.71 4.12 1.44
C GLU A 67 13.87 4.84 0.74
N THR A 68 13.79 6.16 0.64
CA THR A 68 14.87 7.00 0.09
C THR A 68 15.63 7.67 1.23
N VAL A 69 16.92 7.37 1.33
CA VAL A 69 17.80 7.90 2.37
C VAL A 69 18.79 8.90 1.75
N SER A 70 18.86 10.12 2.28
CA SER A 70 19.70 11.21 1.76
C SER A 70 20.27 12.06 2.91
N ARG A 71 21.28 12.91 2.65
CA ARG A 71 21.79 13.83 3.69
C ARG A 71 20.84 14.98 3.99
N ASN A 72 20.18 15.51 2.96
CA ASN A 72 19.19 16.57 3.05
C ASN A 72 17.85 16.06 2.51
N PRO A 73 16.70 16.62 2.94
CA PRO A 73 15.40 16.30 2.35
C PRO A 73 15.41 16.52 0.83
N ILE A 74 15.01 15.49 0.09
CA ILE A 74 14.87 15.49 -1.36
C ILE A 74 13.51 14.90 -1.74
N GLU A 75 13.13 15.07 -3.00
CA GLU A 75 12.02 14.28 -3.54
C GLU A 75 12.42 12.79 -3.53
N PRO A 76 11.63 11.91 -2.88
CA PRO A 76 11.96 10.50 -2.78
C PRO A 76 11.89 9.82 -4.16
N PHE A 77 12.64 8.75 -4.33
CA PHE A 77 12.48 7.87 -5.49
C PHE A 77 11.08 7.25 -5.49
N GLU A 78 10.64 6.81 -6.67
CA GLU A 78 9.37 6.11 -6.81
C GLU A 78 9.32 4.90 -5.87
N ALA A 79 8.22 4.80 -5.14
CA ALA A 79 7.99 3.67 -4.25
C ALA A 79 8.00 2.38 -5.08
N ILE A 80 8.64 1.34 -4.54
CA ILE A 80 8.57 -0.01 -5.12
C ILE A 80 7.14 -0.51 -4.92
N LYS A 81 6.25 -0.21 -5.86
CA LYS A 81 4.89 -0.74 -5.88
C LYS A 81 4.95 -2.16 -6.43
N HIS A 82 4.63 -3.14 -5.60
CA HIS A 82 4.32 -4.47 -6.10
C HIS A 82 3.03 -4.39 -6.90
N ILE A 83 3.08 -4.79 -8.17
CA ILE A 83 1.96 -4.76 -9.13
C ILE A 83 0.86 -5.77 -8.76
N PHE A 84 1.17 -6.72 -7.86
CA PHE A 84 0.29 -7.81 -7.47
C PHE A 84 -0.29 -7.55 -6.09
N GLU A 85 -1.62 -7.51 -6.02
CA GLU A 85 -2.35 -7.54 -4.76
C GLU A 85 -2.45 -8.98 -4.24
N PRO A 86 -2.45 -9.19 -2.91
CA PRO A 86 -2.58 -10.53 -2.34
C PRO A 86 -3.94 -11.14 -2.70
N VAL A 87 -3.92 -12.41 -3.07
CA VAL A 87 -5.09 -13.16 -3.56
C VAL A 87 -5.53 -14.28 -2.62
N VAL A 88 -4.68 -14.68 -1.67
CA VAL A 88 -4.99 -15.70 -0.68
C VAL A 88 -4.85 -15.10 0.72
N THR A 89 -5.81 -15.36 1.59
CA THR A 89 -5.79 -14.97 3.00
C THR A 89 -5.88 -16.22 3.87
N LYS A 90 -5.14 -16.23 4.98
CA LYS A 90 -5.18 -17.28 6.00
C LYS A 90 -5.25 -16.61 7.36
N SER A 91 -6.06 -17.14 8.28
CA SER A 91 -5.99 -16.68 9.67
C SER A 91 -4.82 -17.34 10.39
N ILE A 92 -4.18 -16.59 11.27
CA ILE A 92 -3.07 -17.02 12.11
C ILE A 92 -3.32 -16.61 13.55
N GLU A 93 -3.19 -17.58 14.46
CA GLU A 93 -3.33 -17.40 15.89
C GLU A 93 -2.17 -18.07 16.64
N ALA A 94 -1.83 -17.55 17.81
CA ALA A 94 -0.83 -18.18 18.68
C ALA A 94 -1.47 -19.39 19.38
N THR A 95 -0.76 -20.53 19.45
CA THR A 95 -1.26 -21.70 20.18
C THR A 95 -1.50 -21.41 21.66
N LYS A 96 -0.73 -20.46 22.24
CA LYS A 96 -0.83 -20.04 23.63
C LYS A 96 -1.13 -18.55 23.71
N ALA A 97 -2.08 -18.17 24.56
CA ALA A 97 -2.44 -16.77 24.80
C ALA A 97 -1.26 -15.92 25.31
N ALA A 98 -0.33 -16.52 26.06
CA ALA A 98 0.87 -15.84 26.56
C ALA A 98 1.81 -15.37 25.45
N ASP A 99 1.77 -16.01 24.27
CA ASP A 99 2.64 -15.69 23.14
C ASP A 99 1.99 -14.69 22.16
N LEU A 100 0.77 -14.23 22.40
CA LEU A 100 0.08 -13.25 21.54
C LEU A 100 0.90 -11.97 21.31
N PRO A 101 1.51 -11.33 22.33
CA PRO A 101 2.32 -10.13 22.11
C PRO A 101 3.52 -10.41 21.19
N ARG A 102 4.15 -11.59 21.37
CA ARG A 102 5.29 -12.01 20.56
C ARG A 102 4.88 -12.31 19.11
N LEU A 103 3.70 -12.88 18.89
CA LEU A 103 3.14 -13.08 17.54
C LEU A 103 2.96 -11.74 16.83
N VAL A 104 2.35 -10.76 17.49
CA VAL A 104 2.13 -9.42 16.93
C VAL A 104 3.44 -8.75 16.51
N GLU A 105 4.50 -8.87 17.33
CA GLU A 105 5.83 -8.36 17.00
C GLU A 105 6.44 -9.06 15.78
N ILE A 106 6.35 -10.39 15.72
CA ILE A 106 6.86 -11.19 14.59
C ILE A 106 6.12 -10.84 13.30
N LEU A 107 4.79 -10.74 13.33
CA LEU A 107 3.98 -10.37 12.18
C LEU A 107 4.34 -8.96 11.68
N LYS A 108 4.54 -7.99 12.58
CA LYS A 108 5.01 -6.65 12.21
C LYS A 108 6.39 -6.69 11.54
N GLN A 109 7.29 -7.56 12.01
CA GLN A 109 8.60 -7.76 11.40
C GLN A 109 8.47 -8.38 10.00
N ILE A 110 7.64 -9.40 9.82
CA ILE A 110 7.43 -10.06 8.52
C ILE A 110 6.88 -9.08 7.49
N ARG A 111 5.88 -8.27 7.85
CA ARG A 111 5.32 -7.22 6.96
C ARG A 111 6.36 -6.20 6.52
N LYS A 112 7.39 -5.97 7.35
CA LYS A 112 8.47 -5.04 7.06
C LYS A 112 9.53 -5.66 6.15
N GLU A 113 9.81 -6.95 6.34
CA GLU A 113 10.72 -7.74 5.50
C GLU A 113 10.12 -7.97 4.10
N ASP A 114 8.82 -8.25 4.02
CA ASP A 114 8.10 -8.46 2.77
C ASP A 114 6.83 -7.59 2.67
N PRO A 115 6.87 -6.51 1.87
CA PRO A 115 5.75 -5.59 1.70
C PRO A 115 4.60 -6.17 0.86
N SER A 116 4.78 -7.33 0.21
CA SER A 116 3.72 -7.97 -0.57
C SER A 116 2.67 -8.67 0.32
N ILE A 117 3.01 -8.91 1.59
CA ILE A 117 2.10 -9.49 2.58
C ILE A 117 1.30 -8.38 3.24
N LYS A 118 -0.02 -8.52 3.26
CA LYS A 118 -0.90 -7.68 4.07
C LYS A 118 -1.27 -8.43 5.34
N ILE A 119 -1.14 -7.76 6.48
CA ILE A 119 -1.48 -8.33 7.78
C ILE A 119 -2.46 -7.41 8.47
N GLU A 120 -3.62 -7.95 8.82
CA GLU A 120 -4.62 -7.31 9.67
C GLU A 120 -4.59 -7.97 11.04
N ILE A 121 -4.34 -7.18 12.08
CA ILE A 121 -4.17 -7.69 13.45
C ILE A 121 -5.42 -7.31 14.23
N ASN A 122 -6.17 -8.30 14.70
CA ASN A 122 -7.31 -8.08 15.57
C ASN A 122 -6.94 -8.43 17.02
N GLU A 123 -6.54 -7.41 17.78
CA GLU A 123 -6.12 -7.55 19.18
C GLU A 123 -7.26 -8.00 20.12
N GLN A 124 -8.53 -7.81 19.73
CA GLN A 124 -9.69 -8.20 20.55
C GLN A 124 -9.97 -9.71 20.49
N THR A 125 -9.78 -10.30 19.32
CA THR A 125 -10.03 -11.75 19.09
C THR A 125 -8.76 -12.58 19.27
N GLY A 126 -7.58 -11.96 19.15
CA GLY A 126 -6.30 -12.68 19.10
C GLY A 126 -6.04 -13.36 17.76
N GLU A 127 -6.97 -13.24 16.80
CA GLU A 127 -6.86 -13.76 15.45
C GLU A 127 -6.29 -12.66 14.53
N SER A 128 -5.27 -13.00 13.74
CA SER A 128 -4.75 -12.10 12.72
C SER A 128 -4.98 -12.70 11.34
N LEU A 129 -5.28 -11.85 10.36
CA LEU A 129 -5.42 -12.27 8.96
C LEU A 129 -4.13 -11.96 8.22
N MET A 130 -3.57 -12.96 7.56
CA MET A 130 -2.37 -12.85 6.74
C MET A 130 -2.73 -13.11 5.27
N SER A 131 -2.59 -12.09 4.44
CA SER A 131 -2.88 -12.14 3.01
C SER A 131 -1.60 -12.06 2.19
N GLY A 132 -1.45 -12.97 1.22
CA GLY A 132 -0.27 -13.09 0.38
C GLY A 132 -0.60 -13.43 -1.07
N MET A 133 0.45 -13.59 -1.88
CA MET A 133 0.35 -13.86 -3.32
C MET A 133 -0.16 -15.27 -3.66
N GLY A 134 -0.14 -16.21 -2.72
CA GLY A 134 -0.56 -17.59 -2.96
C GLY A 134 -0.34 -18.48 -1.74
N GLU A 135 -0.81 -19.71 -1.82
CA GLU A 135 -0.77 -20.68 -0.71
C GLU A 135 0.67 -20.99 -0.27
N LEU A 136 1.56 -21.31 -1.22
CA LEU A 136 2.98 -21.59 -0.92
C LEU A 136 3.67 -20.42 -0.22
N HIS A 137 3.32 -19.18 -0.61
CA HIS A 137 3.89 -18.00 0.02
C HIS A 137 3.53 -17.96 1.52
N LEU A 138 2.24 -18.16 1.84
CA LEU A 138 1.78 -18.20 3.23
C LEU A 138 2.36 -19.38 4.02
N GLU A 139 2.55 -20.53 3.38
CA GLU A 139 3.16 -21.71 4.00
C GLU A 139 4.63 -21.48 4.37
N ILE A 140 5.41 -20.84 3.49
CA ILE A 140 6.81 -20.50 3.78
C ILE A 140 6.88 -19.56 4.97
N ILE A 141 6.02 -18.54 5.04
CA ILE A 141 5.98 -17.60 6.16
C ILE A 141 5.64 -18.32 7.47
N GLU A 142 4.61 -19.18 7.45
CA GLU A 142 4.23 -19.99 8.60
C GLU A 142 5.40 -20.84 9.10
N ASN A 143 6.09 -21.52 8.19
CA ASN A 143 7.26 -22.33 8.51
C ASN A 143 8.39 -21.48 9.10
N ARG A 144 8.67 -20.29 8.55
CA ARG A 144 9.69 -19.37 9.12
C ARG A 144 9.34 -18.94 10.54
N ILE A 145 8.06 -18.67 10.85
CA ILE A 145 7.63 -18.35 12.22
C ILE A 145 7.93 -19.52 13.16
N LYS A 146 7.62 -20.74 12.75
CA LYS A 146 7.85 -21.96 13.54
C LYS A 146 9.34 -22.27 13.70
N THR A 147 10.13 -22.26 12.63
CA THR A 147 11.53 -22.71 12.64
C THR A 147 12.52 -21.62 13.07
N GLU A 148 12.38 -20.39 12.57
CA GLU A 148 13.34 -19.32 12.85
C GLU A 148 13.00 -18.55 14.13
N LYS A 149 11.70 -18.29 14.36
CA LYS A 149 11.25 -17.50 15.52
C LYS A 149 10.85 -18.37 16.71
N GLY A 150 10.72 -19.69 16.51
CA GLY A 150 10.42 -20.67 17.55
C GLY A 150 9.05 -20.49 18.18
N LEU A 151 8.08 -19.96 17.41
CA LEU A 151 6.72 -19.72 17.88
C LEU A 151 5.76 -20.71 17.22
N ASP A 152 5.01 -21.45 18.03
CA ASP A 152 3.98 -22.34 17.52
C ASP A 152 2.69 -21.57 17.24
N VAL A 153 2.21 -21.71 16.01
CA VAL A 153 1.06 -20.98 15.47
C VAL A 153 0.08 -21.95 14.81
N LYS A 154 -1.20 -21.68 14.98
CA LYS A 154 -2.27 -22.36 14.26
C LYS A 154 -2.75 -21.47 13.13
N THR A 155 -3.07 -22.11 12.03
CA THR A 155 -3.52 -21.43 10.83
C THR A 155 -4.75 -22.12 10.24
N SER A 156 -5.70 -21.35 9.71
CA SER A 156 -6.91 -21.87 9.06
C SER A 156 -6.65 -22.32 7.63
N GLN A 157 -7.64 -22.86 6.92
CA GLN A 157 -7.47 -23.15 5.51
C GLN A 157 -7.35 -21.84 4.70
N PRO A 158 -6.52 -21.80 3.64
CA PRO A 158 -6.41 -20.61 2.80
C PRO A 158 -7.75 -20.32 2.13
N ILE A 159 -8.22 -19.08 2.28
CA ILE A 159 -9.38 -18.54 1.57
C ILE A 159 -8.93 -17.64 0.43
N ILE A 160 -9.64 -17.68 -0.69
CA ILE A 160 -9.38 -16.81 -1.83
C ILE A 160 -10.03 -15.46 -1.54
N VAL A 161 -9.28 -14.37 -1.72
CA VAL A 161 -9.82 -13.01 -1.66
C VAL A 161 -10.54 -12.76 -2.97
N TYR A 162 -11.86 -12.63 -2.88
CA TYR A 162 -12.68 -12.27 -4.04
C TYR A 162 -12.64 -10.76 -4.26
N ARG A 163 -13.09 -10.33 -5.44
CA ARG A 163 -13.39 -8.92 -5.69
C ARG A 163 -14.80 -8.77 -6.20
N GLU A 164 -15.41 -7.65 -5.86
CA GLU A 164 -16.74 -7.31 -6.33
C GLU A 164 -16.63 -6.36 -7.53
N THR A 165 -17.39 -6.64 -8.58
CA THR A 165 -17.57 -5.74 -9.70
C THR A 165 -18.99 -5.82 -10.23
N ILE A 166 -19.41 -4.78 -10.95
CA ILE A 166 -20.72 -4.74 -11.59
C ILE A 166 -20.66 -5.43 -12.95
N GLY A 167 -21.76 -6.05 -13.36
CA GLY A 167 -21.86 -6.66 -14.71
C GLY A 167 -22.55 -5.76 -15.74
N LYS A 168 -23.30 -4.74 -15.30
CA LYS A 168 -24.10 -3.84 -16.14
C LYS A 168 -24.18 -2.47 -15.50
N GLU A 169 -24.43 -1.48 -16.33
CA GLU A 169 -24.68 -0.11 -15.90
C GLU A 169 -26.02 0.00 -15.14
N SER A 170 -26.05 0.80 -14.07
CA SER A 170 -27.26 1.02 -13.28
C SER A 170 -28.07 2.22 -13.80
N PRO A 171 -29.39 2.29 -13.53
CA PRO A 171 -30.10 3.56 -13.56
C PRO A 171 -29.58 4.49 -12.45
N ALA A 172 -29.92 5.78 -12.54
CA ALA A 172 -29.66 6.73 -11.46
C ALA A 172 -30.53 6.39 -10.23
N ILE A 173 -29.91 6.21 -9.07
CA ILE A 173 -30.57 5.87 -7.81
C ILE A 173 -30.38 7.00 -6.81
N GLU A 174 -31.43 7.30 -6.05
CA GLU A 174 -31.41 8.29 -4.95
C GLU A 174 -30.88 7.67 -3.65
N GLY A 175 -29.84 8.27 -3.07
CA GLY A 175 -29.39 8.03 -1.71
C GLY A 175 -29.68 9.26 -0.84
N ARG A 176 -30.46 9.10 0.23
CA ARG A 176 -30.86 10.20 1.11
C ARG A 176 -30.17 10.11 2.47
N SER A 177 -29.79 11.26 3.02
CA SER A 177 -29.24 11.34 4.38
C SER A 177 -30.30 10.94 5.44
N PRO A 178 -29.89 10.45 6.62
CA PRO A 178 -30.82 10.06 7.69
C PRO A 178 -31.76 11.18 8.15
N ASN A 179 -31.27 12.43 8.14
CA ASN A 179 -32.06 13.63 8.46
C ASN A 179 -32.97 14.10 7.31
N LYS A 180 -32.96 13.42 6.16
CA LYS A 180 -33.75 13.70 4.95
C LYS A 180 -33.51 15.05 4.27
N HIS A 181 -32.46 15.78 4.64
CA HIS A 181 -32.14 17.09 4.05
C HIS A 181 -31.27 17.02 2.79
N ASN A 182 -30.45 15.98 2.64
CA ASN A 182 -29.54 15.82 1.51
C ASN A 182 -29.94 14.59 0.71
N SER A 183 -30.02 14.74 -0.61
CA SER A 183 -30.31 13.65 -1.54
C SER A 183 -29.26 13.65 -2.64
N PHE A 184 -28.67 12.49 -2.89
CA PHE A 184 -27.64 12.27 -3.91
C PHE A 184 -28.19 11.32 -4.96
N TYR A 185 -28.00 11.65 -6.23
CA TYR A 185 -28.33 10.76 -7.33
C TYR A 185 -27.05 10.19 -7.89
N MET A 186 -26.90 8.87 -7.83
CA MET A 186 -25.70 8.17 -8.28
C MET A 186 -26.03 7.12 -9.33
N LYS A 187 -25.09 6.96 -10.26
CA LYS A 187 -25.09 5.95 -11.30
C LYS A 187 -23.75 5.23 -11.26
N VAL A 188 -23.74 3.92 -11.48
CA VAL A 188 -22.52 3.13 -11.60
C VAL A 188 -22.45 2.49 -12.98
N GLY A 189 -21.24 2.47 -13.55
CA GLY A 189 -20.96 1.93 -14.88
C GLY A 189 -19.61 1.22 -14.91
N LEU A 190 -19.45 0.33 -15.88
CA LEU A 190 -18.20 -0.41 -16.07
C LEU A 190 -17.08 0.55 -16.49
N LEU A 191 -15.90 0.36 -15.92
CA LEU A 191 -14.69 1.05 -16.35
C LEU A 191 -14.11 0.31 -17.57
N GLU A 192 -13.59 1.03 -18.56
CA GLU A 192 -12.94 0.39 -19.69
C GLU A 192 -11.62 -0.29 -19.27
N ASP A 193 -11.34 -1.46 -19.84
CA ASP A 193 -10.18 -2.30 -19.47
C ASP A 193 -8.85 -1.55 -19.62
N ASN A 194 -8.72 -0.72 -20.67
CA ASN A 194 -7.52 0.10 -20.91
C ASN A 194 -7.28 1.13 -19.80
N VAL A 195 -8.34 1.72 -19.24
CA VAL A 195 -8.25 2.66 -18.11
C VAL A 195 -7.88 1.92 -16.84
N TYR A 196 -8.49 0.76 -16.61
CA TYR A 196 -8.14 -0.09 -15.46
C TYR A 196 -6.68 -0.53 -15.48
N GLU A 197 -6.16 -0.96 -16.64
CA GLU A 197 -4.75 -1.31 -16.82
C GLU A 197 -3.79 -0.13 -16.60
N ALA A 198 -4.18 1.07 -17.04
CA ALA A 198 -3.39 2.29 -16.80
C ALA A 198 -3.33 2.66 -15.30
N ILE A 199 -4.40 2.43 -14.54
CA ILE A 199 -4.39 2.60 -13.07
C ILE A 199 -3.49 1.55 -12.42
N LYS A 200 -3.62 0.27 -12.84
CA LYS A 200 -2.87 -0.85 -12.25
C LYS A 200 -1.37 -0.77 -12.52
N SER A 201 -0.97 -0.35 -13.72
CA SER A 201 0.43 -0.15 -14.09
C SER A 201 1.07 1.07 -13.42
N GLY A 202 0.25 1.95 -12.84
CA GLY A 202 0.69 3.17 -12.18
C GLY A 202 0.93 4.35 -13.12
N GLU A 203 0.62 4.21 -14.41
CA GLU A 203 0.59 5.34 -15.37
C GLU A 203 -0.40 6.40 -14.88
N LEU A 204 -1.59 5.96 -14.44
CA LEU A 204 -2.54 6.80 -13.70
C LEU A 204 -2.29 6.71 -12.20
N ARG A 205 -1.91 7.84 -11.60
CA ARG A 205 -1.70 7.95 -10.15
C ARG A 205 -3.05 7.90 -9.41
N GLU A 206 -3.15 6.99 -8.45
CA GLU A 206 -4.28 6.94 -7.51
C GLU A 206 -4.29 8.14 -6.56
N GLY A 207 -5.50 8.59 -6.19
CA GLY A 207 -5.75 9.67 -5.25
C GLY A 207 -6.65 10.77 -5.84
N LYS A 208 -6.88 11.81 -5.02
CA LYS A 208 -7.76 12.93 -5.37
C LYS A 208 -7.20 13.67 -6.58
N VAL A 209 -8.02 13.79 -7.62
CA VAL A 209 -7.67 14.46 -8.87
C VAL A 209 -8.06 15.94 -8.77
N LYS A 210 -7.09 16.83 -8.96
CA LYS A 210 -7.37 18.27 -9.05
C LYS A 210 -7.88 18.60 -10.46
N LYS A 211 -8.84 19.53 -10.56
CA LYS A 211 -9.45 19.98 -11.83
C LYS A 211 -8.47 20.49 -12.90
N LYS A 212 -7.19 20.71 -12.56
CA LYS A 212 -6.14 21.24 -13.45
C LYS A 212 -4.90 20.33 -13.55
N SER A 213 -5.02 19.05 -13.24
CA SER A 213 -3.91 18.11 -13.39
C SER A 213 -3.71 17.76 -14.88
N GLU A 214 -2.83 18.51 -15.57
CA GLU A 214 -2.52 18.33 -16.99
C GLU A 214 -2.02 16.91 -17.30
N ASP A 215 -1.25 16.30 -16.40
CA ASP A 215 -0.73 14.94 -16.56
C ASP A 215 -1.85 13.90 -16.71
N ILE A 216 -2.81 13.93 -15.78
CA ILE A 216 -3.98 13.03 -15.77
C ILE A 216 -4.85 13.29 -17.00
N PHE A 217 -5.02 14.56 -17.37
CA PHE A 217 -5.81 14.93 -18.56
C PHE A 217 -5.21 14.35 -19.84
N ASN A 218 -3.90 14.46 -20.01
CA ASN A 218 -3.21 13.91 -21.17
C ASN A 218 -3.30 12.39 -21.24
N ILE A 219 -3.21 11.69 -20.11
CA ILE A 219 -3.31 10.23 -20.06
C ILE A 219 -4.73 9.77 -20.42
N PHE A 220 -5.77 10.32 -19.78
CA PHE A 220 -7.15 9.95 -20.12
C PHE A 220 -7.52 10.30 -21.58
N SER A 221 -7.00 11.41 -22.11
CA SER A 221 -7.22 11.77 -23.51
C SER A 221 -6.59 10.76 -24.48
N LYS A 222 -5.39 10.23 -24.15
CA LYS A 222 -4.78 9.12 -24.91
C LYS A 222 -5.58 7.83 -24.82
N LEU A 223 -6.23 7.59 -23.68
CA LEU A 223 -7.09 6.42 -23.44
C LEU A 223 -8.48 6.55 -24.10
N GLY A 224 -8.79 7.68 -24.75
CA GLY A 224 -10.00 7.87 -25.55
C GLY A 224 -11.14 8.59 -24.84
N TRP A 225 -10.93 9.11 -23.63
CA TRP A 225 -11.97 9.86 -22.91
C TRP A 225 -12.18 11.26 -23.47
N SER A 226 -13.43 11.72 -23.43
CA SER A 226 -13.79 13.09 -23.85
C SER A 226 -13.32 14.11 -22.82
N GLY A 227 -12.91 15.30 -23.28
CA GLY A 227 -12.42 16.37 -22.39
C GLY A 227 -13.41 16.79 -21.29
N ASP A 228 -14.70 16.63 -21.53
CA ASP A 228 -15.75 16.91 -20.55
C ASP A 228 -15.81 15.83 -19.45
N MET A 229 -15.70 14.56 -19.82
CA MET A 229 -15.67 13.44 -18.87
C MET A 229 -14.43 13.51 -17.97
N ILE A 230 -13.29 13.87 -18.53
CA ILE A 230 -12.03 14.01 -17.80
C ILE A 230 -12.12 15.14 -16.74
N ARG A 231 -12.77 16.27 -17.07
CA ARG A 231 -12.97 17.38 -16.13
C ARG A 231 -13.87 17.00 -14.94
N ASN A 232 -14.69 15.97 -15.10
CA ASN A 232 -15.59 15.48 -14.06
C ASN A 232 -14.91 14.49 -13.11
N VAL A 233 -13.70 13.98 -13.43
CA VAL A 233 -12.94 13.12 -12.52
C VAL A 233 -12.61 13.86 -11.22
N ARG A 234 -12.86 13.22 -10.08
CA ARG A 234 -12.57 13.76 -8.74
C ARG A 234 -11.63 12.88 -7.92
N ASP A 235 -11.74 11.56 -8.04
CA ASP A 235 -10.89 10.63 -7.28
C ASP A 235 -10.68 9.33 -8.07
N ILE A 236 -9.49 8.76 -7.95
CA ILE A 236 -9.14 7.44 -8.49
C ILE A 236 -8.70 6.60 -7.30
N TYR A 237 -9.35 5.46 -7.07
CA TYR A 237 -9.11 4.65 -5.89
C TYR A 237 -9.23 3.16 -6.18
N LYS A 238 -8.15 2.39 -5.97
CA LYS A 238 -8.13 0.92 -6.10
C LYS A 238 -8.69 0.41 -7.44
N GLY A 239 -8.37 1.07 -8.55
CA GLY A 239 -8.88 0.68 -9.88
C GLY A 239 -10.30 1.17 -10.20
N ASN A 240 -10.88 2.04 -9.36
CA ASN A 240 -12.18 2.66 -9.57
C ASN A 240 -12.04 4.18 -9.76
N VAL A 241 -12.94 4.79 -10.53
CA VAL A 241 -12.93 6.23 -10.83
C VAL A 241 -14.24 6.87 -10.39
N PHE A 242 -14.17 7.99 -9.67
CA PHE A 242 -15.33 8.78 -9.28
C PHE A 242 -15.50 10.02 -10.17
N LEU A 243 -16.69 10.17 -10.75
CA LEU A 243 -17.08 11.27 -11.63
C LEU A 243 -18.15 12.14 -10.96
N ASP A 244 -17.96 13.45 -11.01
CA ASP A 244 -18.93 14.46 -10.60
C ASP A 244 -19.53 15.12 -11.85
N GLU A 245 -20.73 14.69 -12.21
CA GLU A 245 -21.51 15.20 -13.35
C GLU A 245 -22.54 16.26 -12.93
N THR A 246 -22.48 16.76 -11.69
CA THR A 246 -23.44 17.74 -11.20
C THR A 246 -23.25 19.10 -11.89
N ARG A 247 -24.35 19.81 -12.15
CA ARG A 247 -24.34 21.15 -12.78
C ARG A 247 -25.18 22.11 -11.96
N GLY A 248 -24.59 23.21 -11.51
CA GLY A 248 -25.31 24.30 -10.84
C GLY A 248 -25.55 24.13 -9.35
N GLU A 249 -25.02 23.08 -8.71
CA GLU A 249 -25.18 22.87 -7.27
C GLU A 249 -24.17 23.67 -6.45
N VAL A 250 -24.68 24.56 -5.59
CA VAL A 250 -23.88 25.57 -4.88
C VAL A 250 -23.03 24.94 -3.77
N HIS A 251 -23.60 24.02 -3.00
CA HIS A 251 -22.97 23.43 -1.81
C HIS A 251 -22.27 22.09 -2.07
N ILE A 252 -22.24 21.61 -3.32
CA ILE A 252 -21.66 20.29 -3.65
C ILE A 252 -20.18 20.21 -3.26
N GLY A 253 -19.45 21.32 -3.38
CA GLY A 253 -18.04 21.40 -3.00
C GLY A 253 -17.79 21.21 -1.51
N GLU A 254 -18.75 21.58 -0.65
CA GLU A 254 -18.63 21.45 0.81
C GLU A 254 -18.79 19.99 1.27
N VAL A 255 -19.62 19.23 0.56
CA VAL A 255 -19.92 17.82 0.88
C VAL A 255 -19.09 16.82 0.08
N MET A 256 -18.39 17.27 -0.96
CA MET A 256 -17.65 16.40 -1.89
C MET A 256 -16.65 15.50 -1.17
N ASP A 257 -15.92 16.04 -0.19
CA ASP A 257 -14.94 15.25 0.57
C ASP A 257 -15.60 14.09 1.34
N MET A 258 -16.78 14.31 1.92
CA MET A 258 -17.55 13.27 2.61
C MET A 258 -18.08 12.21 1.62
N VAL A 259 -18.49 12.64 0.42
CA VAL A 259 -18.94 11.73 -0.64
C VAL A 259 -17.78 10.85 -1.12
N LEU A 260 -16.58 11.42 -1.29
CA LEU A 260 -15.39 10.67 -1.68
C LEU A 260 -14.94 9.68 -0.59
N ASP A 261 -15.08 10.04 0.68
CA ASP A 261 -14.81 9.12 1.78
C ASP A 261 -15.82 7.96 1.80
N ALA A 262 -17.11 8.23 1.57
CA ALA A 262 -18.14 7.20 1.43
C ALA A 262 -17.87 6.29 0.22
N PHE A 263 -17.42 6.84 -0.91
CA PHE A 263 -16.98 6.06 -2.08
C PHE A 263 -15.86 5.09 -1.69
N LYS A 264 -14.82 5.57 -0.99
CA LYS A 264 -13.73 4.71 -0.50
C LYS A 264 -14.21 3.63 0.46
N MET A 265 -15.20 3.92 1.30
CA MET A 265 -15.78 2.92 2.19
C MET A 265 -16.40 1.77 1.40
N VAL A 266 -17.16 2.07 0.34
CA VAL A 266 -17.79 1.05 -0.51
C VAL A 266 -16.74 0.27 -1.31
N MET A 267 -15.74 0.95 -1.88
CA MET A 267 -14.64 0.29 -2.61
C MET A 267 -13.69 -0.52 -1.70
N ASN A 268 -13.81 -0.39 -0.38
CA ASN A 268 -13.08 -1.23 0.56
C ASN A 268 -13.92 -2.44 1.01
N LYS A 269 -15.24 -2.32 0.99
CA LYS A 269 -16.21 -3.33 1.46
C LYS A 269 -17.45 -3.26 0.58
N GLY A 270 -17.48 -4.09 -0.46
CA GLY A 270 -18.58 -4.18 -1.40
C GLY A 270 -19.89 -4.67 -0.75
N PRO A 271 -21.03 -4.43 -1.42
CA PRO A 271 -22.34 -4.76 -0.87
C PRO A 271 -22.70 -6.26 -0.88
N LEU A 272 -22.04 -7.10 -1.69
CA LEU A 272 -22.39 -8.53 -1.81
C LEU A 272 -21.81 -9.37 -0.67
N ALA A 273 -20.51 -9.24 -0.43
CA ALA A 273 -19.74 -10.07 0.50
C ALA A 273 -18.80 -9.25 1.40
N ARG A 274 -18.79 -7.91 1.29
CA ARG A 274 -17.83 -7.01 1.94
C ARG A 274 -16.39 -7.20 1.47
N GLU A 275 -16.24 -7.67 0.23
CA GLU A 275 -14.93 -7.81 -0.41
C GLU A 275 -14.56 -6.52 -1.18
N PRO A 276 -13.27 -6.26 -1.43
CA PRO A 276 -12.81 -5.07 -2.15
C PRO A 276 -13.19 -5.03 -3.63
#